data_AF-A0A3D5ALS4-F1
#
_entry.id   AF-A0A3D5ALS4-F1
#
_cell.length_a   1.000
_cell.length_b   1.000
_cell.length_c   1.000
_cell.angle_alpha   90.00
_cell.angle_beta   90.00
_cell.angle_gamma   90.00
#
_symmetry.space_group_name_H-M   'P 1'
#
loop_
_entity.id
_entity.type
_entity.pdbx_description
1 polymer ?
#
loop_
_entity_poly.entity_id
_entity_poly.type
_entity_poly.pdbx_seq_one_letter_code
_entity_poly.pdbx_strand_id
1 'polypeptide(L)'
;QTIAIATAMQESQLKNLASTVYAESYDYTNEGEGSDHDSVGLFQQRPQSGWGTVKNLMKPEYATQQFLKALVQVPGWENMELTYAAQAVQVSAFPEAYAKHEARATEVVNSLS
;
A
#
# COMPACT_ATOMS: atom_id res chain seq x y z
N GLN A 1 2.26 -11.74 3.81
CA GLN A 1 3.25 -11.13 2.89
C GLN A 1 2.64 -10.90 1.52
N THR A 2 2.04 -11.91 0.89
CA THR A 2 1.37 -11.80 -0.43
C THR A 2 0.34 -10.67 -0.52
N ILE A 3 -0.55 -10.54 0.47
CA ILE A 3 -1.57 -9.47 0.52
C ILE A 3 -0.91 -8.08 0.41
N ALA A 4 0.10 -7.79 1.23
CA ALA A 4 0.79 -6.50 1.21
C ALA A 4 1.48 -6.21 -0.13
N ILE A 5 2.09 -7.21 -0.76
CA ILE A 5 2.71 -7.07 -2.08
C ILE A 5 1.67 -6.79 -3.15
N ALA A 6 0.57 -7.55 -3.17
CA ALA A 6 -0.52 -7.32 -4.13
C ALA A 6 -1.17 -5.94 -3.94
N THR A 7 -1.35 -5.50 -2.70
CA THR A 7 -1.80 -4.13 -2.40
C THR A 7 -0.82 -3.10 -2.95
N ALA A 8 0.47 -3.18 -2.62
CA ALA A 8 1.45 -2.22 -3.13
C ALA A 8 1.60 -2.24 -4.67
N MET A 9 1.43 -3.41 -5.32
CA MET A 9 1.36 -3.49 -6.77
C MET A 9 0.15 -2.72 -7.34
N GLN A 10 -1.00 -2.83 -6.69
CA GLN A 10 -2.21 -2.13 -7.11
C GLN A 10 -2.13 -0.63 -6.88
N GLU A 11 -1.65 -0.21 -5.71
CA GLU A 11 -1.61 1.19 -5.31
C GLU A 11 -0.52 1.99 -6.04
N SER A 12 0.65 1.40 -6.25
CA SER A 12 1.82 2.15 -6.72
C SER A 12 2.69 1.40 -7.74
N GLN A 13 2.29 0.19 -8.15
CA GLN A 13 3.13 -0.69 -8.96
C GLN A 13 4.48 -1.01 -8.26
N LEU A 14 4.45 -1.11 -6.92
CA LEU A 14 5.62 -1.29 -6.04
C LEU A 14 6.60 -0.11 -6.02
N LYS A 15 6.14 1.11 -6.31
CA LYS A 15 6.97 2.32 -6.29
C LYS A 15 6.70 3.18 -5.07
N ASN A 16 7.73 3.82 -4.55
CA ASN A 16 7.56 4.86 -3.54
C ASN A 16 7.25 6.21 -4.21
N LEU A 17 5.96 6.54 -4.37
CA LEU A 17 5.53 7.72 -5.13
C LEU A 17 5.39 8.97 -4.24
N ALA A 18 5.95 10.10 -4.68
CA ALA A 18 5.69 11.42 -4.10
C ALA A 18 4.28 11.93 -4.45
N SER A 19 3.78 12.92 -3.71
CA SER A 19 2.46 13.54 -3.93
C SER A 19 2.60 14.99 -4.35
N THR A 20 1.84 15.39 -5.36
CA THR A 20 1.73 16.78 -5.80
C THR A 20 1.13 17.71 -4.73
N VAL A 21 0.42 17.15 -3.74
CA VAL A 21 -0.16 17.91 -2.62
C VAL A 21 0.89 18.25 -1.56
N TYR A 22 1.88 17.36 -1.34
CA TYR A 22 2.90 17.54 -0.32
C TYR A 22 4.26 17.79 -0.97
N ALA A 23 4.64 19.06 -1.10
CA ALA A 23 5.96 19.44 -1.61
C ALA A 23 7.12 18.75 -0.86
N GLU A 24 6.99 18.57 0.47
CA GLU A 24 8.00 17.86 1.27
C GLU A 24 8.19 16.39 0.86
N SER A 25 7.23 15.76 0.18
CA SER A 25 7.35 14.36 -0.24
C SER A 25 8.47 14.16 -1.28
N TYR A 26 8.78 15.19 -2.08
CA TYR A 26 9.86 15.15 -3.08
C TYR A 26 11.25 15.27 -2.45
N ASP A 27 11.36 15.69 -1.18
CA ASP A 27 12.63 15.75 -0.44
C ASP A 27 13.08 14.37 0.07
N TYR A 28 12.23 13.35 -0.05
CA TYR A 28 12.54 11.97 0.31
C TYR A 28 12.77 11.09 -0.93
N THR A 29 13.44 9.94 -0.76
CA THR A 29 13.65 8.97 -1.85
C THR A 29 12.31 8.57 -2.45
N ASN A 30 12.11 8.88 -3.74
CA ASN A 30 10.90 8.58 -4.47
C ASN A 30 11.24 8.03 -5.87
N GLU A 31 10.28 7.31 -6.45
CA GLU A 31 10.41 6.63 -7.74
C GLU A 31 9.40 7.17 -8.77
N GLY A 32 8.96 8.41 -8.54
CA GLY A 32 7.96 9.09 -9.35
C GLY A 32 6.91 9.79 -8.51
N GLU A 33 5.81 10.10 -9.16
CA GLU A 33 4.72 10.91 -8.63
C GLU A 33 3.40 10.16 -8.74
N GLY A 34 2.59 10.23 -7.69
CA GLY A 34 1.18 9.90 -7.66
C GLY A 34 0.35 11.18 -7.54
N SER A 35 -0.83 11.18 -8.14
CA SER A 35 -1.73 12.34 -8.17
C SER A 35 -3.08 12.09 -7.47
N ASP A 36 -3.24 10.93 -6.83
CA ASP A 36 -4.48 10.61 -6.13
C ASP A 36 -4.53 11.30 -4.77
N HIS A 37 -5.32 12.39 -4.71
CA HIS A 37 -5.55 13.17 -3.49
C HIS A 37 -4.22 13.56 -2.80
N ASP A 38 -4.13 13.35 -1.48
CA ASP A 38 -2.94 13.58 -0.67
C ASP A 38 -2.21 12.27 -0.32
N SER A 39 -2.40 11.23 -1.13
CA SER A 39 -1.77 9.92 -0.92
C SER A 39 -0.27 9.95 -1.22
N VAL A 40 0.53 9.24 -0.41
CA VAL A 40 2.00 9.17 -0.57
C VAL A 40 2.53 7.75 -0.40
N GLY A 41 3.69 7.49 -1.00
CA GLY A 41 4.52 6.32 -0.75
C GLY A 41 3.98 5.01 -1.31
N LEU A 42 4.59 3.90 -0.87
CA LEU A 42 4.39 2.56 -1.42
C LEU A 42 2.91 2.08 -1.46
N PHE A 43 2.13 2.45 -0.45
CA PHE A 43 0.72 2.04 -0.31
C PHE A 43 -0.27 3.15 -0.66
N GLN A 44 0.22 4.29 -1.17
CA GLN A 44 -0.60 5.48 -1.43
C GLN A 44 -1.47 5.84 -0.21
N GLN A 45 -0.87 5.83 0.98
CA GLN A 45 -1.55 6.11 2.24
C GLN A 45 -1.66 7.62 2.48
N ARG A 46 -2.76 8.05 3.09
CA ARG A 46 -3.08 9.46 3.31
C ARG A 46 -2.69 9.92 4.72
N PRO A 47 -1.78 10.89 4.90
CA PRO A 47 -1.48 11.45 6.21
C PRO A 47 -2.72 11.95 6.95
N GLN A 48 -3.64 12.61 6.23
CA GLN A 48 -4.89 13.12 6.80
C GLN A 48 -5.83 12.03 7.34
N SER A 49 -5.68 10.79 6.87
CA SER A 49 -6.46 9.63 7.35
C SER A 49 -5.80 8.92 8.53
N GLY A 50 -4.71 9.46 9.09
CA GLY A 50 -4.10 8.97 10.33
C GLY A 50 -3.04 7.87 10.13
N TRP A 51 -2.64 7.56 8.90
CA TRP A 51 -1.62 6.55 8.61
C TRP A 51 -0.20 6.95 9.08
N GLY A 52 0.06 8.24 9.21
CA GLY A 52 1.35 8.78 9.67
C GLY A 52 1.66 10.13 9.04
N THR A 53 2.83 10.68 9.35
CA THR A 53 3.35 11.89 8.68
C THR A 53 3.86 11.55 7.28
N VAL A 54 3.94 12.52 6.37
CA VAL A 54 4.52 12.33 5.03
C VAL A 54 5.93 11.75 5.13
N LYS A 55 6.77 12.31 6.01
CA LYS A 55 8.13 11.80 6.31
C LYS A 55 8.17 10.31 6.62
N ASN A 56 7.19 9.81 7.37
CA ASN A 56 7.14 8.40 7.73
C ASN A 56 6.55 7.56 6.61
N LEU A 57 5.50 8.03 5.94
CA LEU A 57 4.85 7.29 4.85
C LEU A 57 5.72 7.19 3.59
N MET A 58 6.65 8.14 3.37
CA MET A 58 7.69 8.04 2.35
C MET A 58 8.79 7.01 2.67
N LYS A 59 8.72 6.30 3.81
CA LYS A 59 9.59 5.16 4.10
C LYS A 59 8.81 3.87 3.85
N PRO A 60 9.14 3.08 2.81
CA PRO A 60 8.43 1.86 2.48
C PRO A 60 8.27 0.88 3.65
N GLU A 61 9.30 0.75 4.50
CA GLU A 61 9.25 -0.08 5.69
C GLU A 61 8.17 0.37 6.69
N TYR A 62 8.10 1.68 6.99
CA TYR A 62 7.08 2.22 7.89
C TYR A 62 5.68 2.03 7.31
N ALA A 63 5.47 2.39 6.03
CA ALA A 63 4.18 2.24 5.37
C ALA A 63 3.71 0.77 5.38
N THR A 64 4.62 -0.16 5.11
CA THR A 64 4.36 -1.61 5.20
C THR A 64 3.95 -2.03 6.61
N GLN A 65 4.66 -1.56 7.64
CA GLN A 65 4.32 -1.86 9.03
C GLN A 65 2.94 -1.32 9.41
N GLN A 66 2.56 -0.13 8.95
CA GLN A 66 1.21 0.40 9.21
C GLN A 66 0.14 -0.42 8.51
N PHE A 67 0.34 -0.78 7.23
CA PHE A 67 -0.58 -1.64 6.49
C PHE A 67 -0.79 -2.98 7.20
N LEU A 68 0.30 -3.66 7.60
CA LEU A 68 0.22 -4.94 8.30
C LEU A 68 -0.46 -4.81 9.67
N LYS A 69 -0.20 -3.72 10.40
CA LYS A 69 -0.88 -3.43 11.68
C LYS A 69 -2.38 -3.28 11.47
N ALA A 70 -2.82 -2.61 10.42
CA ALA A 70 -4.24 -2.49 10.10
C ALA A 70 -4.84 -3.84 9.67
N LEU A 71 -4.12 -4.61 8.85
CA LEU A 71 -4.56 -5.92 8.38
C LEU A 71 -4.85 -6.89 9.53
N VAL A 72 -3.96 -6.98 10.53
CA VAL A 72 -4.17 -7.90 11.67
C VAL A 72 -5.34 -7.51 12.57
N GLN A 73 -5.88 -6.28 12.44
CA GLN A 73 -7.10 -5.86 13.14
C GLN A 73 -8.38 -6.24 12.38
N VAL A 74 -8.28 -6.67 11.12
CA VAL A 74 -9.44 -7.11 10.32
C VAL A 74 -9.85 -8.52 10.78
N PRO A 75 -11.04 -8.72 11.35
CA PRO A 75 -11.45 -10.04 11.84
C PRO A 75 -11.51 -11.08 10.72
N GLY A 76 -10.83 -12.21 10.89
CA GLY A 76 -10.85 -13.32 9.93
C GLY A 76 -10.07 -13.09 8.65
N TRP A 77 -9.21 -12.06 8.58
CA TRP A 77 -8.43 -11.71 7.38
C TRP A 77 -7.62 -12.88 6.79
N GLU A 78 -7.20 -13.83 7.63
CA GLU A 78 -6.42 -15.02 7.24
C GLU A 78 -7.20 -15.98 6.35
N ASN A 79 -8.53 -15.96 6.45
CA ASN A 79 -9.44 -16.81 5.66
C ASN A 79 -10.14 -16.03 4.54
N MET A 80 -9.83 -14.74 4.39
CA MET A 80 -10.37 -13.94 3.29
C MET A 80 -9.58 -14.17 2.01
N GLU A 81 -10.27 -14.11 0.87
CA GLU A 81 -9.58 -13.90 -0.40
C GLU A 81 -8.72 -12.64 -0.31
N LEU A 82 -7.55 -12.66 -0.94
CA LEU A 82 -6.56 -11.59 -0.87
C LEU A 82 -7.19 -10.22 -1.18
N THR A 83 -8.07 -10.17 -2.17
CA THR A 83 -8.70 -8.92 -2.63
C THR A 83 -9.59 -8.30 -1.54
N TYR A 84 -10.31 -9.13 -0.78
CA TYR A 84 -11.16 -8.66 0.30
C TYR A 84 -10.34 -8.24 1.52
N ALA A 85 -9.27 -8.96 1.84
CA ALA A 85 -8.37 -8.57 2.92
C ALA A 85 -7.68 -7.23 2.63
N ALA A 86 -7.17 -7.04 1.41
CA ALA A 86 -6.57 -5.77 0.97
C ALA A 86 -7.59 -4.63 0.99
N GLN A 87 -8.78 -4.86 0.43
CA GLN A 87 -9.85 -3.88 0.41
C GLN A 87 -10.31 -3.49 1.82
N ALA A 88 -10.40 -4.43 2.76
CA ALA A 88 -10.81 -4.14 4.13
C ALA A 88 -9.85 -3.17 4.85
N VAL A 89 -8.58 -3.14 4.42
CA VAL A 89 -7.56 -2.23 4.96
C VAL A 89 -7.55 -0.89 4.22
N GLN A 90 -7.51 -0.91 2.89
CA GLN A 90 -7.34 0.31 2.09
C GLN A 90 -8.65 1.07 1.84
N VAL A 91 -9.78 0.37 1.85
CA VAL A 91 -11.11 0.94 1.59
C VAL A 91 -11.14 1.70 0.26
N SER A 92 -10.59 1.08 -0.80
CA SER A 92 -10.53 1.69 -2.13
C SER A 92 -11.90 1.72 -2.82
N ALA A 93 -12.06 2.53 -3.87
CA ALA A 93 -13.27 2.52 -4.70
C ALA A 93 -13.38 1.28 -5.62
N PHE A 94 -12.34 0.45 -5.73
CA PHE A 94 -12.23 -0.64 -6.70
C PHE A 94 -11.79 -1.95 -6.04
N PRO A 95 -12.66 -2.60 -5.24
CA PRO A 95 -12.31 -3.76 -4.42
C PRO A 95 -11.75 -4.96 -5.18
N GLU A 96 -12.17 -5.16 -6.44
CA GLU A 96 -11.71 -6.26 -7.30
C GLU A 96 -10.35 -5.98 -7.98
N ALA A 97 -9.83 -4.76 -7.86
CA ALA A 97 -8.59 -4.39 -8.54
C ALA A 97 -7.35 -5.10 -7.98
N TYR A 98 -7.41 -5.61 -6.74
CA TYR A 98 -6.30 -6.35 -6.14
C TYR A 98 -6.21 -7.80 -6.64
N ALA A 99 -7.34 -8.43 -6.99
CA ALA A 99 -7.39 -9.82 -7.46
C ALA A 99 -6.47 -10.06 -8.67
N LYS A 100 -6.34 -9.09 -9.58
CA LYS A 100 -5.46 -9.19 -10.77
C LYS A 100 -3.96 -9.31 -10.42
N HIS A 101 -3.57 -8.98 -9.19
CA HIS A 101 -2.18 -9.00 -8.73
C HIS A 101 -1.82 -10.23 -7.90
N GLU A 102 -2.79 -11.04 -7.49
CA GLU A 102 -2.58 -12.14 -6.55
C GLU A 102 -1.56 -13.18 -7.05
N ALA A 103 -1.71 -13.64 -8.29
CA ALA A 103 -0.78 -14.60 -8.88
C ALA A 103 0.65 -14.04 -8.93
N ARG A 104 0.81 -12.82 -9.45
CA ARG A 104 2.12 -12.15 -9.56
C ARG A 104 2.75 -11.87 -8.18
N ALA A 105 1.95 -11.46 -7.21
CA ALA A 105 2.43 -11.23 -5.84
C ALA A 105 2.91 -12.53 -5.19
N THR A 106 2.20 -13.64 -5.43
CA THR A 106 2.60 -14.98 -4.95
C THR A 106 3.93 -15.42 -5.54
N GLU A 107 4.13 -15.22 -6.85
CA GLU A 107 5.42 -15.48 -7.51
C GLU A 107 6.58 -14.66 -6.92
N VAL A 108 6.33 -13.38 -6.63
CA VAL A 108 7.34 -12.52 -5.99
C VAL A 108 7.69 -13.04 -4.60
N VAL A 109 6.71 -13.42 -3.77
CA VAL A 109 6.98 -13.99 -2.44
C VAL A 109 7.78 -15.29 -2.55
N ASN A 110 7.39 -16.18 -3.46
CA ASN A 110 8.02 -17.48 -3.63
C ASN A 110 9.46 -17.39 -4.15
N SER A 111 9.79 -16.37 -4.95
CA SER A 111 11.16 -16.18 -5.47
C SER A 111 12.13 -15.55 -4.46
N LEU A 112 11.60 -14.99 -3.36
CA LEU A 112 12.37 -14.35 -2.29
C LEU A 112 12.45 -15.20 -1.01
N SER A 113 11.77 -16.35 -0.97
CA SER A 113 11.73 -17.29 0.16
C SER A 113 12.71 -18.44 -0.05
#